data_AF-A0A2S9FUU8-F1
#
_entry.id   AF-A0A2S9FUU8-F1
#
_cell.length_a   1.000
_cell.length_b   1.000
_cell.length_c   1.000
_cell.angle_alpha   90.00
_cell.angle_beta   90.00
_cell.angle_gamma   90.00
#
_symmetry.space_group_name_H-M   'P 1'
#
loop_
_entity.id
_entity.type
_entity.pdbx_description
1 polymer ?
#
loop_
_entity_poly.entity_id
_entity_poly.type
_entity_poly.pdbx_seq_one_letter_code
_entity_poly.pdbx_strand_id
1 'polypeptide(L)'
;PRRATTHAWPHWADPDVVRAFHDRGVESMWSHQRVAADLAHDGRHVVLSTGTASGKSLAYQLPILTALNEDPRSRVLYLSPTKALGH
;
A
#
# COMPACT_ATOMS: atom_id res chain seq x y z
N PRO A 1 21.56 -1.71 -13.24
CA PRO A 1 20.21 -1.24 -12.83
C PRO A 1 19.17 -2.37 -12.96
N ARG A 2 18.51 -2.77 -11.86
CA ARG A 2 17.46 -3.80 -11.90
C ARG A 2 16.20 -3.21 -12.55
N ARG A 3 15.66 -3.87 -13.58
CA ARG A 3 14.40 -3.45 -14.23
C ARG A 3 13.27 -3.46 -13.21
N ALA A 4 12.47 -2.39 -13.20
CA ALA A 4 11.27 -2.34 -12.39
C ALA A 4 10.22 -3.27 -13.02
N THR A 5 9.61 -4.10 -12.19
CA THR A 5 8.59 -5.08 -12.58
C THR A 5 7.29 -4.75 -11.85
N THR A 6 6.18 -4.82 -12.57
CA THR A 6 4.84 -4.61 -12.04
C THR A 6 4.10 -5.93 -11.87
N HIS A 7 3.12 -5.94 -10.98
CA HIS A 7 2.28 -7.07 -10.63
C HIS A 7 0.83 -6.61 -10.55
N ALA A 8 -0.09 -7.53 -10.86
CA ALA A 8 -1.51 -7.32 -10.66
C ALA A 8 -1.83 -7.11 -9.17
N TRP A 9 -2.98 -6.47 -8.93
CA TRP A 9 -3.55 -6.31 -7.60
C TRP A 9 -3.75 -7.67 -6.91
N PRO A 10 -3.56 -7.75 -5.59
CA PRO A 10 -3.90 -8.94 -4.82
C PRO A 10 -5.40 -9.19 -4.83
N HIS A 11 -5.78 -10.45 -4.89
CA HIS A 11 -7.17 -10.91 -4.78
C HIS A 11 -7.83 -10.59 -3.44
N TRP A 12 -7.05 -10.37 -2.38
CA TRP A 12 -7.55 -9.94 -1.08
C TRP A 12 -7.86 -8.45 -1.01
N ALA A 13 -7.36 -7.64 -1.96
CA ALA A 13 -7.60 -6.21 -1.92
C ALA A 13 -9.06 -5.89 -2.21
N ASP A 14 -9.62 -4.98 -1.42
CA ASP A 14 -11.00 -4.54 -1.60
C ASP A 14 -11.19 -3.90 -3.00
N PRO A 15 -12.20 -4.33 -3.78
CA PRO A 15 -12.42 -3.83 -5.14
C PRO A 15 -12.66 -2.31 -5.24
N ASP A 16 -13.29 -1.70 -4.23
CA ASP A 16 -13.54 -0.26 -4.19
C ASP A 16 -12.25 0.51 -3.92
N VAL A 17 -11.38 -0.05 -3.08
CA VAL A 17 -10.03 0.50 -2.84
C VAL A 17 -9.17 0.41 -4.10
N VAL A 18 -9.19 -0.73 -4.80
CA VAL A 18 -8.47 -0.91 -6.08
C VAL A 18 -8.98 0.08 -7.13
N ARG A 19 -10.30 0.25 -7.26
CA ARG A 19 -10.91 1.24 -8.16
C ARG A 19 -10.43 2.66 -7.84
N ALA A 20 -10.42 3.05 -6.56
CA ALA A 20 -9.96 4.38 -6.14
C ALA A 20 -8.47 4.65 -6.49
N PHE A 21 -7.64 3.61 -6.58
CA PHE A 21 -6.27 3.71 -7.07
C PHE A 21 -6.20 3.81 -8.60
N HIS A 22 -7.00 3.04 -9.33
CA HIS A 22 -7.11 3.17 -10.80
C HIS A 22 -7.58 4.57 -11.20
N ASP A 23 -8.57 5.14 -10.50
CA ASP A 23 -9.07 6.50 -10.74
C ASP A 23 -7.98 7.58 -10.53
N ARG A 24 -6.92 7.24 -9.80
CA ARG A 24 -5.73 8.07 -9.57
C ARG A 24 -4.56 7.74 -10.52
N GLY A 25 -4.77 6.90 -11.52
CA GLY A 25 -3.79 6.51 -12.54
C GLY A 25 -2.83 5.40 -12.10
N VAL A 26 -3.13 4.66 -11.03
CA VAL A 26 -2.32 3.51 -10.59
C VAL A 26 -2.91 2.23 -11.19
N GLU A 27 -2.32 1.76 -12.29
CA GLU A 27 -2.82 0.57 -13.01
C GLU A 27 -2.34 -0.77 -12.43
N SER A 28 -1.16 -0.76 -11.79
CA SER A 28 -0.54 -1.97 -11.26
C SER A 28 0.45 -1.63 -10.14
N MET A 29 0.81 -2.65 -9.36
CA MET A 29 1.74 -2.50 -8.24
C MET A 29 3.17 -2.82 -8.67
N TRP A 30 4.15 -2.03 -8.25
CA TRP A 30 5.55 -2.43 -8.30
C TRP A 30 5.80 -3.65 -7.40
N SER A 31 6.77 -4.51 -7.77
CA SER A 31 7.07 -5.72 -7.01
C SER A 31 7.31 -5.48 -5.51
N HIS A 32 8.01 -4.42 -5.14
CA HIS A 32 8.25 -4.10 -3.73
C HIS A 32 6.98 -3.67 -3.00
N GLN A 33 6.03 -3.04 -3.68
CA GLN A 33 4.73 -2.68 -3.10
C GLN A 33 3.90 -3.95 -2.89
N ARG A 34 3.84 -4.82 -3.91
CA ARG A 34 3.07 -6.07 -3.85
C ARG A 34 3.55 -6.97 -2.70
N VAL A 35 4.86 -7.22 -2.64
CA VAL A 35 5.46 -8.07 -1.60
C VAL A 35 5.23 -7.50 -0.20
N ALA A 36 5.41 -6.19 -0.02
CA ALA A 36 5.20 -5.56 1.27
C ALA A 36 3.72 -5.53 1.70
N ALA A 37 2.81 -5.30 0.75
CA ALA A 37 1.36 -5.32 1.00
C ALA A 37 0.88 -6.72 1.40
N ASP A 38 1.31 -7.76 0.69
CA ASP A 38 0.97 -9.15 1.02
C ASP A 38 1.47 -9.53 2.42
N LEU A 39 2.74 -9.23 2.74
CA LEU A 39 3.29 -9.49 4.07
C LEU A 39 2.52 -8.75 5.17
N ALA A 40 2.14 -7.49 4.93
CA ALA A 40 1.36 -6.71 5.89
C ALA A 40 -0.07 -7.24 6.05
N HIS A 41 -0.72 -7.65 4.95
CA HIS A 41 -2.05 -8.28 4.98
C HIS A 41 -2.02 -9.60 5.77
N ASP A 42 -0.96 -10.40 5.62
CA ASP A 42 -0.73 -11.64 6.37
C ASP A 42 -0.33 -11.41 7.85
N GLY A 43 -0.47 -10.18 8.37
CA GLY A 43 -0.18 -9.83 9.76
C GLY A 43 1.30 -9.78 10.12
N ARG A 44 2.21 -9.69 9.13
CA ARG A 44 3.66 -9.59 9.38
C ARG A 44 4.08 -8.13 9.56
N HIS A 45 5.05 -7.90 10.44
CA HIS A 45 5.73 -6.61 10.53
C HIS A 45 6.71 -6.44 9.36
N VAL A 46 6.60 -5.32 8.65
CA VAL A 46 7.36 -5.05 7.42
C VAL A 46 8.16 -3.76 7.56
N VAL A 47 9.44 -3.81 7.17
CA VAL A 47 10.27 -2.63 6.94
C VAL A 47 10.54 -2.53 5.44
N LEU A 48 10.07 -1.45 4.80
CA LEU A 48 10.23 -1.24 3.36
C LEU A 48 11.34 -0.22 3.07
N SER A 49 12.55 -0.73 2.76
CA SER A 49 13.70 0.09 2.37
C SER A 49 13.78 0.25 0.85
N THR A 50 13.21 1.33 0.33
CA THR A 50 13.34 1.71 -1.09
C THR A 50 13.59 3.22 -1.22
N GLY A 51 14.20 3.64 -2.33
CA GLY A 51 14.54 5.05 -2.58
C GLY A 51 13.33 6.00 -2.51
N THR A 52 13.59 7.29 -2.35
CA THR A 52 12.55 8.33 -2.38
C THR A 52 11.79 8.30 -3.71
N ALA A 53 10.52 8.68 -3.71
CA ALA A 53 9.63 8.64 -4.89
C ALA A 53 9.40 7.24 -5.53
N SER A 54 9.77 6.14 -4.86
CA SER A 54 9.49 4.76 -5.32
C SER A 54 8.04 4.28 -5.14
N GLY A 55 7.14 5.14 -4.64
CA GLY A 55 5.76 4.79 -4.38
C GLY A 55 5.52 3.90 -3.14
N LYS A 56 6.38 3.95 -2.11
CA LYS A 56 6.19 3.18 -0.86
C LYS A 56 4.79 3.29 -0.26
N SER A 57 4.14 4.44 -0.43
CA SER A 57 2.82 4.72 0.15
C SER A 57 1.78 3.69 -0.22
N LEU A 58 1.74 3.27 -1.48
CA LEU A 58 0.82 2.23 -1.94
C LEU A 58 0.93 0.94 -1.13
N ALA A 59 2.15 0.57 -0.76
CA ALA A 59 2.45 -0.70 -0.09
C ALA A 59 1.79 -0.81 1.28
N TYR A 60 1.74 0.29 2.04
CA TYR A 60 1.06 0.31 3.34
C TYR A 60 -0.40 0.78 3.22
N GLN A 61 -0.71 1.67 2.28
CA GLN A 61 -2.07 2.19 2.11
C GLN A 61 -3.06 1.11 1.66
N LEU A 62 -2.67 0.20 0.77
CA LEU A 62 -3.56 -0.84 0.26
C LEU A 62 -4.15 -1.74 1.38
N PRO A 63 -3.33 -2.39 2.23
CA PRO A 63 -3.86 -3.21 3.33
C PRO A 63 -4.60 -2.37 4.38
N ILE A 64 -4.16 -1.13 4.64
CA ILE A 64 -4.84 -0.21 5.56
C ILE A 64 -6.26 0.12 5.07
N LEU A 65 -6.39 0.59 3.83
CA LEU A 65 -7.66 1.02 3.27
C LEU A 65 -8.62 -0.16 3.09
N THR A 66 -8.10 -1.33 2.71
CA THR A 66 -8.88 -2.58 2.65
C THR A 66 -9.47 -2.90 4.03
N ALA A 67 -8.64 -2.95 5.08
CA ALA A 67 -9.11 -3.26 6.44
C ALA A 67 -10.07 -2.21 7.02
N LEU A 68 -9.92 -0.93 6.65
CA LEU A 68 -10.82 0.15 7.04
C LEU A 68 -12.17 0.09 6.31
N ASN A 69 -12.18 -0.40 5.05
CA ASN A 69 -13.42 -0.58 4.29
C ASN A 69 -14.21 -1.81 4.77
N GLU A 70 -13.51 -2.88 5.17
CA GLU A 70 -14.11 -4.14 5.63
C GLU A 70 -14.70 -4.06 7.06
N ASP A 71 -14.02 -3.41 8.01
CA ASP A 71 -14.54 -3.22 9.39
C ASP A 71 -14.54 -1.73 9.78
N PRO A 72 -15.72 -1.09 9.93
CA PRO A 72 -15.84 0.29 10.39
C PRO A 72 -15.21 0.59 11.77
N ARG A 73 -14.91 -0.44 12.56
CA ARG A 73 -14.22 -0.31 13.85
C ARG A 73 -12.70 -0.37 13.73
N SER A 74 -12.15 -0.75 12.58
CA SER A 74 -10.71 -0.73 12.32
C SER A 74 -10.14 0.68 12.49
N ARG A 75 -8.92 0.77 13.02
CA ARG A 75 -8.20 2.03 13.24
C ARG A 75 -6.76 1.89 12.80
N VAL A 76 -6.19 2.99 12.34
CA VAL A 76 -4.81 3.06 11.89
C VAL A 76 -4.13 4.29 12.49
N LEU A 77 -2.88 4.12 12.92
CA LEU A 77 -2.00 5.19 13.35
C LEU A 77 -0.89 5.38 12.32
N TYR A 78 -0.86 6.54 11.66
CA TYR A 78 0.23 6.93 10.80
C TYR A 78 1.19 7.84 11.57
N LEU A 79 2.46 7.42 11.68
CA LEU A 79 3.51 8.20 12.30
C LEU A 79 4.48 8.68 11.23
N SER A 80 4.68 9.99 11.15
CA SER A 80 5.69 10.61 10.29
C SER A 80 6.68 11.40 11.15
N PRO A 81 7.96 11.47 10.75
CA PRO A 81 8.99 12.14 11.56
C PRO A 81 8.82 13.66 11.64
N THR A 82 8.02 14.25 10.74
CA THR A 82 7.78 15.70 10.67
C THR A 82 6.32 15.99 10.37
N LYS A 83 5.72 17.00 11.04
CA LYS A 83 4.33 17.42 10.82
C LYS A 83 3.98 17.67 9.34
N ALA A 84 4.92 18.22 8.57
CA ALA A 84 4.74 18.51 7.15
C ALA A 84 4.46 17.28 6.26
N LEU A 85 4.74 16.06 6.74
CA LEU A 85 4.47 14.81 6.03
C LEU A 85 3.17 14.11 6.47
N GLY A 86 2.49 14.64 7.50
CA GLY A 86 1.20 14.15 7.98
C GLY A 86 -0.01 14.95 7.51
N HIS A 87 0.23 16.00 6.71
CA HIS A 87 -0.80 16.83 6.09
C HIS A 87 -1.11 16.36 4.67
#